data_AF-A0A3B9GUF5-F1
#
_entry.id   AF-A0A3B9GUF5-F1
#
_cell.length_a   1.000
_cell.length_b   1.000
_cell.length_c   1.000
_cell.angle_alpha   90.00
_cell.angle_beta   90.00
_cell.angle_gamma   90.00
#
_symmetry.space_group_name_H-M   'P 1'
#
loop_
_entity.id
_entity.type
_entity.pdbx_description
1 polymer ?
#
loop_
_entity_poly.entity_id
_entity_poly.type
_entity_poly.pdbx_seq_one_letter_code
_entity_poly.pdbx_strand_id
1 'polypeptide(L)' 'MSELKTHSGGCHCGAVRWEVDLPDAFEVEDCNCSICAMSGNIHIIVPSSRFRLLQGNDNLAEYT' A
#
# COMPACT_ATOMS: atom_id res chain seq x y z
N MET A 1 -2.54 18.12 -14.28
CA MET A 1 -2.60 17.20 -13.11
C MET A 1 -3.01 15.85 -13.66
N SER A 2 -2.26 14.79 -13.36
CA SER A 2 -2.62 13.44 -13.84
C SER A 2 -3.92 12.99 -13.18
N GLU A 3 -4.79 12.33 -13.94
CA GLU A 3 -6.03 11.75 -13.43
C GLU A 3 -5.72 10.64 -12.42
N LEU A 4 -6.46 10.59 -11.31
CA LEU A 4 -6.33 9.54 -10.31
C LEU A 4 -7.38 8.46 -10.57
N LYS A 5 -6.95 7.20 -10.51
CA LYS A 5 -7.80 6.02 -10.61
C LYS A 5 -7.70 5.22 -9.31
N THR A 6 -8.82 4.66 -8.89
CA THR A 6 -8.88 3.81 -7.70
C THR A 6 -8.43 2.40 -8.06
N HIS A 7 -7.49 1.88 -7.29
CA HIS A 7 -6.99 0.51 -7.37
C HIS A 7 -7.30 -0.23 -6.06
N SER A 8 -7.80 -1.45 -6.17
CA SER A 8 -8.06 -2.30 -5.01
C SER A 8 -6.87 -3.25 -4.76
N GLY A 9 -6.60 -3.52 -3.49
CA GLY A 9 -5.59 -4.47 -3.06
C GLY A 9 -5.97 -5.14 -1.74
N GLY A 10 -5.08 -6.00 -1.25
CA GLY A 10 -5.31 -6.73 0.00
C GLY A 10 -4.22 -7.75 0.30
N CYS A 11 -4.29 -8.35 1.47
CA CYS A 11 -3.37 -9.42 1.85
C CYS A 11 -3.72 -10.74 1.15
N HIS A 12 -2.77 -11.67 1.11
CA HIS A 12 -2.89 -12.96 0.45
C HIS A 12 -4.12 -13.77 0.90
N CYS A 13 -4.39 -13.82 2.21
CA CYS A 13 -5.54 -14.55 2.75
C CYS A 13 -6.89 -13.82 2.55
N GLY A 14 -6.86 -12.55 2.10
CA GLY A 14 -8.05 -11.76 1.81
C GLY A 14 -8.75 -11.15 3.03
N ALA A 15 -8.24 -11.35 4.24
CA ALA A 15 -8.79 -10.77 5.46
C ALA A 15 -8.66 -9.23 5.52
N VAL A 16 -7.63 -8.69 4.86
CA VAL A 16 -7.37 -7.26 4.72
C VAL A 16 -7.64 -6.84 3.29
N ARG A 17 -8.48 -5.80 3.12
CA ARG A 17 -8.82 -5.20 1.82
C ARG A 17 -8.69 -3.69 1.90
N TRP A 18 -8.14 -3.09 0.86
CA TRP A 18 -7.93 -1.65 0.80
C TRP A 18 -8.07 -1.13 -0.63
N GLU A 19 -8.22 0.18 -0.72
CA GLU A 19 -8.17 0.94 -1.97
C GLU A 19 -7.11 2.02 -1.88
N VAL A 20 -6.53 2.34 -3.04
CA VAL A 20 -5.60 3.44 -3.22
C VAL A 20 -5.87 4.20 -4.50
N ASP A 21 -5.80 5.53 -4.46
CA ASP A 21 -5.93 6.36 -5.65
C ASP A 21 -4.55 6.69 -6.22
N LEU A 22 -4.27 6.22 -7.44
CA LEU A 22 -2.99 6.37 -8.12
C LEU A 22 -3.15 7.03 -9.50
N PRO A 23 -2.16 7.78 -9.97
CA PRO A 23 -2.09 8.20 -11.36
C PRO A 23 -1.78 7.01 -12.29
N ASP A 24 -1.99 7.20 -13.60
CA ASP A 24 -1.67 6.17 -14.61
C ASP A 24 -0.20 5.73 -14.64
N ALA A 25 0.71 6.60 -14.23
CA ALA A 25 2.12 6.30 -14.03
C ALA A 25 2.55 6.81 -12.67
N PHE A 26 3.16 5.94 -11.88
CA PHE A 26 3.66 6.23 -10.54
C PHE A 26 5.06 5.64 -10.36
N GLU A 27 5.80 6.23 -9.44
CA GLU A 27 7.11 5.74 -9.03
C GLU A 27 6.96 4.66 -7.97
N VAL A 28 7.91 3.72 -7.98
CA VAL A 28 8.04 2.67 -6.97
C VAL A 28 9.38 2.84 -6.27
N GLU A 29 9.37 2.67 -4.95
CA GLU A 29 10.55 2.76 -4.11
C GLU A 29 10.99 1.34 -3.71
N ASP A 30 12.18 0.95 -4.14
CA ASP A 30 12.88 -0.26 -3.71
C ASP A 30 13.90 0.11 -2.63
N CYS A 31 13.41 0.18 -1.39
CA CYS A 31 14.20 0.66 -0.26
C CYS A 31 15.18 -0.42 0.23
N ASN A 32 16.45 -0.05 0.39
CA ASN A 32 17.53 -0.96 0.80
C ASN A 32 17.83 -0.96 2.31
N CYS A 33 17.00 -0.34 3.15
CA CYS A 33 17.20 -0.42 4.59
C CYS A 33 17.02 -1.87 5.09
N SER A 34 17.60 -2.22 6.23
CA SER A 34 17.62 -3.62 6.71
C SER A 34 16.23 -4.24 6.84
N ILE A 35 15.23 -3.46 7.27
CA ILE A 35 13.85 -3.93 7.44
C ILE A 35 13.20 -4.19 6.08
N CYS A 36 13.24 -3.22 5.16
CA CYS A 36 12.64 -3.35 3.83
C CYS A 36 13.32 -4.43 2.98
N ALA A 37 14.65 -4.51 3.04
CA ALA A 37 15.42 -5.55 2.36
C ALA A 37 15.07 -6.96 2.87
N MET A 38 14.83 -7.10 4.18
CA MET A 38 14.40 -8.36 4.78
C MET A 38 12.94 -8.70 4.45
N SER A 39 12.04 -7.72 4.45
CA SER A 39 10.62 -7.94 4.15
C SER A 39 10.31 -8.11 2.66
N GLY A 40 11.20 -7.61 1.77
CA GLY A 40 11.06 -7.73 0.32
C GLY A 40 9.93 -6.87 -0.27
N ASN A 41 9.61 -5.73 0.34
CA ASN A 41 8.52 -4.86 -0.09
C ASN A 41 8.98 -3.89 -1.18
N ILE A 42 8.13 -3.69 -2.20
CA ILE A 42 8.25 -2.58 -3.15
C ILE A 42 7.14 -1.57 -2.83
N HIS A 43 7.54 -0.33 -2.55
CA HIS A 43 6.65 0.66 -1.96
C HIS A 43 6.09 1.62 -3.01
N ILE A 44 4.81 1.97 -2.86
CA ILE A 44 4.20 3.13 -3.51
C ILE A 44 3.76 4.06 -2.40
N ILE A 45 4.35 5.26 -2.33
CA ILE A 45 4.09 6.21 -1.25
C ILE A 45 3.03 7.21 -1.72
N VAL A 46 1.92 7.30 -0.99
CA VAL A 46 0.81 8.22 -1.27
C VAL A 46 0.42 9.02 -0.02
N PRO A 47 -0.18 10.21 -0.17
CA PRO A 47 -0.85 10.88 0.94
C PRO A 47 -1.93 10.00 1.56
N SER A 48 -2.12 10.09 2.89
CA SER A 48 -3.13 9.31 3.61
C SER A 48 -4.54 9.49 3.06
N SER A 49 -4.87 10.67 2.52
CA SER A 49 -6.17 10.95 1.89
C SER A 49 -6.47 10.10 0.65
N ARG A 50 -5.46 9.44 0.06
CA ARG A 50 -5.61 8.56 -1.11
C ARG A 50 -5.65 7.08 -0.76
N PHE A 51 -5.47 6.71 0.51
CA PHE A 51 -5.53 5.32 0.96
C PHE A 51 -6.76 5.11 1.83
N ARG A 52 -7.45 3.98 1.62
CA ARG A 52 -8.62 3.60 2.40
C ARG A 52 -8.53 2.13 2.77
N LEU A 53 -8.54 1.83 4.07
CA LEU A 53 -8.72 0.46 4.55
C LEU A 53 -10.22 0.13 4.52
N LEU A 54 -10.61 -0.89 3.76
CA LEU A 54 -12.00 -1.31 3.60
C LEU A 54 -12.40 -2.40 4.61
N GLN A 55 -11.47 -3.31 4.93
CA GLN A 55 -11.70 -4.43 5.82
C GLN A 55 -10.39 -4.88 6.48
N GLY A 56 -10.49 -5.47 7.67
CA GLY A 56 -9.41 -6.26 8.26
C GLY A 56 -8.54 -5.52 9.26
N ASN A 57 -9.01 -4.39 9.79
CA ASN A 57 -8.31 -3.63 10.83
C ASN A 57 -7.81 -4.51 11.97
N ASP A 58 -8.66 -5.42 12.45
CA ASP A 58 -8.34 -6.32 13.57
C ASP A 58 -7.36 -7.45 13.21
N ASN A 59 -7.00 -7.58 11.92
CA ASN A 59 -6.01 -8.54 11.42
C ASN A 59 -4.67 -7.86 11.10
N LEU A 60 -4.52 -6.57 11.39
CA LEU A 60 -3.27 -5.84 11.26
C LEU A 60 -2.48 -5.92 12.57
N ALA A 61 -1.15 -5.96 12.44
CA ALA A 61 -0.22 -5.81 13.55
C ALA A 61 0.76 -4.67 13.23
N GLU A 62 1.07 -3.87 14.24
CA GLU A 62 2.07 -2.81 14.13
C GLU A 62 3.48 -3.38 14.34
N TYR A 63 4.43 -2.97 13.51
CA TYR A 63 5.84 -3.30 13.62
C TYR A 63 6.62 -1.99 13.76
N THR A 64 7.25 -1.78 14.93
CA THR A 64 7.99 -0.56 15.31
C THR A 64 9.48 -0.83 15.44
#